data_AF-A0A842HCV1-F1
#
_entry.id   AF-A0A842HCV1-F1
#
_cell.length_a   1.000
_cell.length_b   1.000
_cell.length_c   1.000
_cell.angle_alpha   90.00
_cell.angle_beta   90.00
_cell.angle_gamma   90.00
#
_symmetry.space_group_name_H-M   'P 1'
#
loop_
_entity.id
_entity.type
_entity.pdbx_description
1 polymer ?
#
loop_
_entity_poly.entity_id
_entity_poly.type
_entity_poly.pdbx_seq_one_letter_code
_entity_poly.pdbx_strand_id
1 'polypeptide(L)'
;MKQTLDAIARDILGVPTLKTRNRDALDFHDVAVWGLHDALAQAYRNGLDDQAEVLMHNHPVRFWGFTPESVVRFLAKRGGFSAMDAAAALRSCGIEVTPDYLDRTLSDESLPYAVLSMSQLQALRERAQLYQDHVRKYF
;
A
#
# COMPACT_ATOMS: atom_id res chain seq x y z
N MET A 1 9.03 -10.99 -15.80
CA MET A 1 9.17 -11.83 -14.59
C MET A 1 9.32 -10.87 -13.42
N LYS A 2 8.47 -10.97 -12.41
CA LYS A 2 8.49 -10.06 -11.28
C LYS A 2 9.70 -10.31 -10.39
N GLN A 3 10.41 -9.27 -9.96
CA GLN A 3 11.58 -9.43 -9.08
C GLN A 3 11.15 -9.66 -7.64
N THR A 4 11.72 -10.67 -6.99
CA THR A 4 11.52 -10.95 -5.56
C THR A 4 12.36 -10.00 -4.70
N LEU A 5 12.04 -9.88 -3.41
CA LEU A 5 12.85 -9.09 -2.46
C LEU A 5 14.32 -9.56 -2.43
N ASP A 6 14.57 -10.86 -2.57
CA ASP A 6 15.93 -11.42 -2.64
C ASP A 6 16.69 -10.96 -3.89
N ALA A 7 15.99 -10.78 -5.03
CA ALA A 7 16.60 -10.26 -6.24
C ALA A 7 16.94 -8.77 -6.07
N ILE A 8 16.02 -7.98 -5.54
CA ILE A 8 16.24 -6.54 -5.27
C ILE A 8 17.42 -6.33 -4.33
N ALA A 9 17.48 -7.09 -3.22
CA ALA A 9 18.59 -7.00 -2.27
C ALA A 9 19.94 -7.32 -2.92
N ARG A 10 19.98 -8.33 -3.79
CA ARG A 10 21.21 -8.73 -4.48
C ARG A 10 21.64 -7.71 -5.54
N ASP A 11 20.70 -7.27 -6.35
CA ASP A 11 20.98 -6.50 -7.56
C ASP A 11 21.19 -5.01 -7.26
N ILE A 12 20.49 -4.46 -6.25
CA ILE A 12 20.59 -3.05 -5.87
C ILE A 12 21.51 -2.85 -4.66
N LEU A 13 21.35 -3.67 -3.62
CA LEU A 13 22.10 -3.47 -2.36
C LEU A 13 23.41 -4.26 -2.31
N GLY A 14 23.65 -5.18 -3.25
CA GLY A 14 24.78 -6.10 -3.20
C GLY A 14 24.70 -7.10 -2.03
N VAL A 15 23.53 -7.24 -1.41
CA VAL A 15 23.30 -8.13 -0.27
C VAL A 15 22.91 -9.52 -0.79
N PRO A 16 23.67 -10.57 -0.47
CA PRO A 16 23.46 -11.89 -1.08
C PRO A 16 22.18 -12.59 -0.61
N THR A 17 21.70 -12.28 0.60
CA THR A 17 20.47 -12.85 1.17
C THR A 17 19.87 -11.95 2.24
N LEU A 18 18.54 -11.93 2.35
CA LEU A 18 17.81 -11.27 3.43
C LEU A 18 17.66 -12.13 4.69
N LYS A 19 18.14 -13.38 4.67
CA LYS A 19 18.11 -14.28 5.84
C LYS A 19 19.24 -13.94 6.79
N THR A 20 18.92 -13.82 8.09
CA THR A 20 19.91 -13.68 9.15
C THR A 20 20.80 -14.92 9.24
N ARG A 21 22.12 -14.73 9.29
CA ARG A 21 23.12 -15.81 9.34
C ARG A 21 23.77 -15.94 10.71
N ASN A 22 23.40 -15.09 11.66
CA ASN A 22 23.95 -15.03 13.02
C ASN A 22 25.47 -14.86 13.01
N ARG A 23 25.98 -14.04 12.09
CA ARG A 23 27.41 -13.72 11.97
C ARG A 23 27.57 -12.27 11.52
N ASP A 24 28.13 -11.42 12.38
CA ASP A 24 28.27 -9.99 12.12
C ASP A 24 28.92 -9.68 10.76
N ALA A 25 30.06 -10.29 10.45
CA ALA A 25 30.77 -10.09 9.19
C ALA A 25 29.98 -10.50 7.93
N LEU A 26 28.89 -11.26 8.12
CA LEU A 26 27.99 -11.65 7.06
C LEU A 26 26.69 -10.82 7.09
N ASP A 27 26.18 -10.44 8.25
CA ASP A 27 24.87 -9.81 8.37
C ASP A 27 24.91 -8.27 8.35
N PHE A 28 26.08 -7.66 8.58
CA PHE A 28 26.27 -6.21 8.42
C PHE A 28 26.78 -5.88 7.01
N HIS A 29 26.13 -4.89 6.38
CA HIS A 29 26.43 -4.44 5.03
C HIS A 29 26.49 -2.92 4.96
N ASP A 30 27.54 -2.39 4.33
CA ASP A 30 27.60 -0.98 3.95
C ASP A 30 26.84 -0.78 2.64
N VAL A 31 25.79 0.04 2.70
CA VAL A 31 24.95 0.34 1.53
C VAL A 31 24.88 1.84 1.31
N ALA A 32 24.94 2.26 0.05
CA ALA A 32 24.70 3.65 -0.29
C ALA A 32 23.26 4.04 0.04
N VAL A 33 23.06 5.24 0.60
CA VAL A 33 21.72 5.76 0.93
C VAL A 33 20.79 5.76 -0.30
N TRP A 34 21.34 6.10 -1.47
CA TRP A 34 20.61 6.05 -2.74
C TRP A 34 20.23 4.64 -3.17
N GLY A 35 21.10 3.65 -2.94
CA GLY A 35 20.79 2.24 -3.21
C GLY A 35 19.68 1.73 -2.30
N LEU A 36 19.68 2.11 -1.02
CA LEU A 36 18.60 1.79 -0.10
C LEU A 36 17.26 2.37 -0.56
N HIS A 37 17.26 3.64 -0.99
CA HIS A 37 16.08 4.29 -1.55
C HIS A 37 15.55 3.51 -2.77
N ASP A 38 16.41 3.19 -3.73
CA ASP A 38 16.01 2.53 -4.98
C ASP A 38 15.50 1.11 -4.75
N ALA A 39 16.12 0.37 -3.84
CA ALA A 39 15.68 -0.97 -3.43
C ALA A 39 14.27 -0.92 -2.82
N LEU A 40 14.02 0.01 -1.90
CA LEU A 40 12.71 0.18 -1.28
C LEU A 40 11.66 0.62 -2.30
N ALA A 41 11.99 1.56 -3.19
CA ALA A 41 11.09 2.02 -4.24
C ALA A 41 10.76 0.90 -5.25
N GLN A 42 11.72 0.04 -5.59
CA GLN A 42 11.47 -1.12 -6.45
C GLN A 42 10.65 -2.20 -5.74
N ALA A 43 10.94 -2.48 -4.47
CA ALA A 43 10.16 -3.43 -3.68
C ALA A 43 8.70 -2.98 -3.54
N TYR A 44 8.48 -1.68 -3.30
CA TYR A 44 7.14 -1.09 -3.24
C TYR A 44 6.40 -1.22 -4.57
N ARG A 45 7.02 -0.85 -5.70
CA ARG A 45 6.43 -0.99 -7.04
C ARG A 45 6.09 -2.44 -7.38
N ASN A 46 7.00 -3.37 -7.09
CA ASN A 46 6.70 -4.79 -7.26
C ASN A 46 5.52 -5.20 -6.37
N GLY A 47 5.46 -4.77 -5.12
CA GLY A 47 4.31 -5.03 -4.24
C GLY A 47 2.98 -4.51 -4.82
N LEU A 48 2.98 -3.31 -5.42
CA LEU A 48 1.81 -2.75 -6.11
C LEU A 48 1.42 -3.56 -7.35
N ASP A 49 2.39 -3.94 -8.20
CA ASP A 49 2.11 -4.76 -9.37
C ASP A 49 1.52 -6.15 -8.99
N ASP A 50 1.76 -6.63 -7.76
CA ASP A 50 1.27 -7.94 -7.26
C ASP A 50 -0.10 -7.80 -6.65
N GLN A 51 -0.53 -6.57 -6.41
CA GLN A 51 -1.77 -6.28 -5.72
C GLN A 51 -2.97 -6.86 -6.43
N ALA A 52 -3.00 -6.87 -7.76
CA ALA A 52 -4.08 -7.50 -8.50
C ALA A 52 -4.20 -9.00 -8.18
N GLU A 53 -3.10 -9.72 -8.03
CA GLU A 53 -3.08 -11.15 -7.67
C GLU A 53 -3.36 -11.38 -6.18
N VAL A 54 -2.88 -10.50 -5.31
CA VAL A 54 -3.11 -10.53 -3.85
C VAL A 54 -4.56 -10.22 -3.49
N LEU A 55 -5.19 -9.25 -4.16
CA LEU A 55 -6.61 -8.93 -3.99
C LEU A 55 -7.51 -10.08 -4.50
N MET A 56 -7.03 -10.89 -5.44
CA MET A 56 -7.73 -12.06 -6.01
C MET A 56 -7.43 -13.38 -5.27
N HIS A 57 -6.53 -13.40 -4.29
CA HIS A 57 -6.17 -14.60 -3.51
C HIS A 57 -7.13 -14.85 -2.32
N ASN A 58 -7.14 -16.09 -1.81
CA ASN A 58 -8.02 -16.57 -0.72
C ASN A 58 -7.92 -15.81 0.63
N HIS A 59 -6.97 -14.87 0.78
CA HIS A 59 -6.85 -13.98 1.93
C HIS A 59 -6.84 -12.51 1.47
N PRO A 60 -8.02 -11.89 1.30
CA PRO A 60 -8.10 -10.53 0.78
C PRO A 60 -7.48 -9.53 1.77
N VAL A 61 -6.88 -8.47 1.23
CA VAL A 61 -6.43 -7.31 2.01
C VAL A 61 -7.62 -6.77 2.81
N ARG A 62 -7.46 -6.64 4.13
CA ARG A 62 -8.51 -6.13 5.03
C ARG A 62 -8.01 -4.95 5.85
N PHE A 63 -8.85 -3.92 5.95
CA PHE A 63 -8.66 -2.77 6.83
C PHE A 63 -9.35 -3.04 8.16
N TRP A 64 -8.58 -3.39 9.18
CA TRP A 64 -9.17 -3.68 10.50
C TRP A 64 -10.35 -4.68 10.43
N GLY A 65 -10.26 -5.67 9.53
CA GLY A 65 -11.31 -6.67 9.26
C GLY A 65 -12.26 -6.34 8.10
N PHE A 66 -12.30 -5.10 7.62
CA PHE A 66 -13.19 -4.64 6.54
C PHE A 66 -12.57 -4.79 5.16
N THR A 67 -13.38 -4.95 4.12
CA THR A 67 -12.88 -4.95 2.74
C THR A 67 -12.57 -3.53 2.26
N PRO A 68 -11.63 -3.35 1.32
CA PRO A 68 -11.32 -2.04 0.76
C PRO A 68 -12.55 -1.30 0.23
N GLU A 69 -13.47 -2.02 -0.41
CA GLU A 69 -14.71 -1.48 -0.96
C GLU A 69 -15.59 -0.88 0.14
N SER A 70 -15.80 -1.65 1.22
CA SER A 70 -16.65 -1.20 2.34
C SER A 70 -16.07 0.02 3.06
N VAL A 71 -14.74 0.13 3.10
CA VAL A 71 -14.03 1.30 3.63
C VAL A 71 -14.20 2.49 2.69
N VAL A 72 -13.96 2.34 1.38
CA VAL A 72 -14.14 3.41 0.39
C VAL A 72 -15.55 3.97 0.44
N ARG A 73 -16.55 3.10 0.44
CA ARG A 73 -17.95 3.51 0.55
C ARG A 73 -18.18 4.28 1.83
N PHE A 74 -17.68 3.79 2.97
CA PHE A 74 -17.81 4.49 4.25
C PHE A 74 -17.17 5.87 4.20
N LEU A 75 -15.91 5.97 3.76
CA LEU A 75 -15.19 7.24 3.67
C LEU A 75 -15.93 8.26 2.80
N ALA A 76 -16.32 7.86 1.58
CA ALA A 76 -16.91 8.76 0.60
C ALA A 76 -18.37 9.16 0.92
N LYS A 77 -19.17 8.26 1.49
CA LYS A 77 -20.61 8.50 1.72
C LYS A 77 -20.94 8.91 3.15
N ARG A 78 -20.12 8.53 4.14
CA ARG A 78 -20.39 8.77 5.58
C ARG A 78 -19.22 9.41 6.34
N GLY A 79 -17.98 9.20 5.91
CA GLY A 79 -16.77 9.71 6.55
C GLY A 79 -16.42 11.15 6.17
N GLY A 80 -17.15 11.75 5.22
CA GLY A 80 -16.94 13.11 4.75
C GLY A 80 -15.68 13.28 3.89
N PHE A 81 -15.21 12.21 3.25
CA PHE A 81 -14.08 12.27 2.30
C PHE A 81 -14.62 12.59 0.91
N SER A 82 -13.88 13.39 0.13
CA SER A 82 -14.10 13.39 -1.31
C SER A 82 -13.71 12.03 -1.91
N ALA A 83 -14.17 11.74 -3.13
CA ALA A 83 -13.73 10.54 -3.85
C ALA A 83 -12.20 10.51 -4.00
N MET A 84 -11.58 11.66 -4.23
CA MET A 84 -10.12 11.81 -4.30
C MET A 84 -9.43 11.52 -2.97
N ASP A 85 -9.99 11.96 -1.85
CA ASP A 85 -9.43 11.72 -0.51
C ASP A 85 -9.59 10.26 -0.10
N ALA A 86 -10.73 9.64 -0.39
CA ALA A 86 -10.94 8.22 -0.14
C ALA A 86 -9.95 7.37 -0.93
N ALA A 87 -9.72 7.72 -2.21
CA ALA A 87 -8.72 7.07 -3.04
C ALA A 87 -7.29 7.32 -2.54
N ALA A 88 -6.97 8.54 -2.07
CA ALA A 88 -5.68 8.85 -1.47
C ALA A 88 -5.45 8.07 -0.17
N ALA A 89 -6.47 7.93 0.67
CA ALA A 89 -6.41 7.13 1.90
C ALA A 89 -6.05 5.68 1.58
N LEU A 90 -6.70 5.07 0.59
CA LEU A 90 -6.42 3.70 0.18
C LEU A 90 -5.04 3.54 -0.47
N ARG A 91 -4.65 4.46 -1.36
CA ARG A 91 -3.31 4.47 -1.95
C ARG A 91 -2.21 4.64 -0.92
N SER A 92 -2.46 5.44 0.12
CA SER A 92 -1.54 5.54 1.27
C SER A 92 -1.35 4.21 1.98
N CYS A 93 -2.35 3.32 1.94
CA CYS A 93 -2.30 1.98 2.50
C CYS A 93 -1.77 0.94 1.50
N GLY A 94 -1.20 1.41 0.38
CA GLY A 94 -0.66 0.58 -0.67
C GLY A 94 -1.74 -0.10 -1.51
N ILE A 95 -2.99 0.41 -1.52
CA ILE A 95 -4.05 -0.06 -2.41
C ILE A 95 -4.18 0.85 -3.61
N GLU A 96 -3.84 0.34 -4.78
CA GLU A 96 -4.06 1.00 -6.05
C GLU A 96 -5.56 1.15 -6.30
N VAL A 97 -5.98 2.40 -6.40
CA VAL A 97 -7.38 2.78 -6.66
C VAL A 97 -7.40 3.48 -8.00
N THR A 98 -7.83 2.76 -9.03
CA THR A 98 -8.09 3.33 -10.36
C THR A 98 -9.43 4.08 -10.35
N PRO A 99 -9.64 5.04 -11.27
CA PRO A 99 -10.93 5.71 -11.42
C PRO A 99 -12.09 4.72 -11.65
N ASP A 100 -11.89 3.71 -12.51
CA ASP A 100 -12.90 2.67 -12.78
C ASP A 100 -13.26 1.87 -11.53
N TYR A 101 -12.26 1.44 -10.74
CA TYR A 101 -12.49 0.73 -9.48
C TYR A 101 -13.31 1.59 -8.51
N LEU A 102 -12.97 2.88 -8.41
CA LEU A 102 -13.65 3.81 -7.52
C LEU A 102 -15.10 4.04 -7.95
N ASP A 103 -15.34 4.30 -9.23
CA ASP A 103 -16.67 4.54 -9.77
C ASP A 103 -17.57 3.32 -9.62
N ARG A 104 -17.05 2.12 -9.90
CA ARG A 104 -17.79 0.86 -9.70
C ARG A 104 -18.14 0.64 -8.23
N THR A 105 -17.18 0.84 -7.33
CA THR A 105 -17.36 0.66 -5.88
C THR A 105 -18.37 1.66 -5.29
N LEU A 106 -18.32 2.91 -5.73
CA LEU A 106 -19.21 3.96 -5.23
C LEU A 106 -20.63 3.87 -5.82
N SER A 107 -20.77 3.25 -6.99
CA SER A 107 -22.05 3.02 -7.67
C SER A 107 -22.76 1.73 -7.25
N ASP A 108 -22.03 0.77 -6.69
CA ASP A 108 -22.61 -0.48 -6.18
C ASP A 108 -23.22 -0.28 -4.79
N GLU A 109 -24.56 -0.17 -4.74
CA GLU A 109 -25.32 0.00 -3.50
C GLU A 109 -25.43 -1.29 -2.66
N SER A 110 -25.10 -2.46 -3.22
CA SER A 110 -25.20 -3.74 -2.50
C SER A 110 -24.06 -3.98 -1.50
N LEU A 111 -22.93 -3.30 -1.68
CA LEU A 111 -21.75 -3.45 -0.84
C LEU A 111 -21.97 -2.84 0.56
N PRO A 112 -21.52 -3.48 1.64
CA PRO A 112 -21.70 -2.93 2.99
C PRO A 112 -20.82 -1.70 3.24
N TYR A 113 -21.18 -0.93 4.28
CA TYR A 113 -20.29 0.09 4.85
C TYR A 113 -19.41 -0.51 5.94
N ALA A 114 -18.13 -0.13 5.98
CA ALA A 114 -17.29 -0.38 7.14
C ALA A 114 -17.82 0.41 8.35
N VAL A 115 -17.65 -0.11 9.56
CA VAL A 115 -17.96 0.62 10.81
C VAL A 115 -16.64 1.07 11.41
N LEU A 116 -16.16 2.23 10.97
CA LEU A 116 -14.90 2.79 11.45
C LEU A 116 -15.12 3.64 12.70
N SER A 117 -14.26 3.47 13.69
CA SER A 117 -14.19 4.38 14.85
C SER A 117 -13.71 5.77 14.43
N MET A 118 -13.91 6.76 15.30
CA MET A 118 -13.39 8.11 15.06
C MET A 118 -11.86 8.14 14.93
N SER A 119 -11.14 7.32 15.69
CA SER A 119 -9.68 7.22 15.58
C SER A 119 -9.23 6.61 14.26
N GLN A 120 -9.95 5.58 13.79
CA GLN A 120 -9.70 4.96 12.50
C GLN A 120 -9.96 5.93 11.33
N LEU A 121 -11.07 6.68 11.40
CA LEU A 121 -11.41 7.69 10.41
C LEU A 121 -10.36 8.82 10.37
N GLN A 122 -9.94 9.31 11.54
CA GLN A 122 -8.92 10.35 11.66
C GLN A 122 -7.57 9.88 11.11
N ALA A 123 -7.16 8.65 11.44
CA ALA A 123 -5.94 8.06 10.91
C ALA A 123 -5.95 7.99 9.37
N LEU A 124 -7.07 7.57 8.77
CA LEU A 124 -7.19 7.54 7.30
C LEU A 124 -7.17 8.94 6.68
N ARG A 125 -7.67 9.96 7.38
CA ARG A 125 -7.66 11.35 6.91
C ARG A 125 -6.24 11.92 6.90
N GLU A 126 -5.52 11.75 8.00
CA GLU A 126 -4.11 12.17 8.12
C GLU A 126 -3.24 11.49 7.07
N ARG A 127 -3.45 10.18 6.86
CA ARG A 127 -2.73 9.43 5.83
C ARG A 127 -3.06 9.91 4.41
N ALA A 128 -4.33 10.19 4.11
CA ALA A 128 -4.72 10.74 2.81
C ALA A 128 -4.02 12.08 2.54
N GLN A 129 -3.97 12.96 3.54
CA GLN A 129 -3.29 14.25 3.46
C GLN A 129 -1.78 14.06 3.20
N LEU A 130 -1.11 13.23 4.00
CA LEU A 130 0.31 12.93 3.82
C LEU A 130 0.62 12.35 2.44
N TYR A 131 -0.23 11.47 1.92
CA TYR A 131 -0.06 10.89 0.60
C TYR A 131 -0.15 11.96 -0.50
N GLN A 132 -1.12 12.86 -0.41
CA GLN A 132 -1.29 13.96 -1.37
C GLN A 132 -0.11 14.94 -1.32
N ASP A 133 0.37 15.28 -0.13
CA ASP A 133 1.40 16.30 0.06
C ASP A 133 2.80 15.82 -0.32
N HIS A 134 3.11 14.56 0.03
CA HIS A 134 4.47 14.04 0.02
C HIS A 134 4.70 12.87 -0.92
N VAL A 135 3.71 12.01 -1.16
CA VAL A 135 3.94 10.75 -1.89
C VAL A 135 3.60 10.87 -3.37
N ARG A 136 2.52 11.57 -3.71
CA ARG A 136 2.11 11.80 -5.11
C ARG A 136 3.19 12.48 -5.97
N LYS A 137 4.18 13.14 -5.38
CA LYS A 137 5.27 13.79 -6.14
C LYS A 137 6.31 12.80 -6.69
N TYR A 138 6.33 11.57 -6.17
CA TYR A 138 7.36 10.58 -6.47
C TYR A 138 6.85 9.38 -7.29
N PHE A 139 5.55 9.37 -7.64
CA PHE A 139 4.87 8.33 -8.44
C PHE A 139 3.87 8.98 -9.39
#